data_AF-A0A0H4PN22-F1
#
_entry.id   AF-A0A0H4PN22-F1
#
_cell.length_a   1.000
_cell.length_b   1.000
_cell.length_c   1.000
_cell.angle_alpha   90.00
_cell.angle_beta   90.00
_cell.angle_gamma   90.00
#
_symmetry.space_group_name_H-M   'P 1'
#
loop_
_entity.id
_entity.type
_entity.pdbx_description
1 polymer ?
#
loop_
_entity_poly.entity_id
_entity_poly.type
_entity_poly.pdbx_seq_one_letter_code
_entity_poly.pdbx_strand_id
1 'polypeptide(L)'
;MNSEKAFLCLWLFIGLSCFGCITEEDGKLDNNNPVIAIISPAIDQTYVAEWGGAWPEGEPVLLEAKGIDDVKVKSIQVTVSINIGDIVLNKVLENLSDNKLEFTFSESFTAEETGVYTVLFTVIDSSGNVGTSTARTFTYL
;
A
#
# COMPACT_ATOMS: atom_id res chain seq x y z
N MET A 1 64.20 5.88 -4.04
CA MET A 1 62.87 6.38 -3.64
C MET A 1 61.87 5.26 -3.87
N ASN A 2 61.64 4.50 -2.79
CA ASN A 2 60.49 3.67 -2.36
C ASN A 2 59.59 3.11 -3.47
N SER A 3 59.53 1.79 -3.72
CA SER A 3 59.05 0.68 -2.87
C SER A 3 57.54 0.71 -2.58
N GLU A 4 56.94 -0.49 -2.63
CA GLU A 4 55.78 -0.96 -1.84
C GLU A 4 54.36 -0.62 -2.39
N LYS A 5 53.34 -1.51 -2.53
CA LYS A 5 52.99 -2.88 -2.02
C LYS A 5 51.97 -3.50 -3.01
N ALA A 6 52.11 -4.75 -3.48
CA ALA A 6 51.55 -5.98 -2.90
C ALA A 6 50.15 -5.84 -2.26
N PHE A 7 49.14 -6.59 -2.75
CA PHE A 7 48.46 -7.63 -1.96
C PHE A 7 47.47 -8.46 -2.79
N LEU A 8 47.80 -9.75 -2.91
CA LEU A 8 46.89 -10.87 -3.16
C LEU A 8 45.84 -10.93 -2.02
N CYS A 9 44.57 -11.16 -2.33
CA CYS A 9 43.71 -11.92 -1.42
C CYS A 9 42.55 -12.58 -2.18
N LEU A 10 42.86 -13.77 -2.67
CA LEU A 10 41.92 -14.86 -2.88
C LEU A 10 41.24 -15.18 -1.54
N TRP A 11 39.94 -14.91 -1.42
CA TRP A 11 39.11 -15.51 -0.38
C TRP A 11 37.95 -16.25 -1.06
N LEU A 12 38.21 -17.55 -1.22
CA LEU A 12 37.19 -18.58 -1.32
C LEU A 12 36.67 -18.81 0.10
N PHE A 13 35.40 -18.44 0.37
CA PHE A 13 34.65 -19.03 1.47
C PHE A 13 33.39 -19.70 0.92
N ILE A 14 33.49 -21.02 0.91
CA ILE A 14 32.40 -21.98 0.84
C ILE A 14 31.64 -21.93 2.16
N GLY A 15 30.31 -22.04 2.07
CA GLY A 15 29.44 -22.48 3.16
C GLY A 15 28.42 -21.44 3.56
N LEU A 16 27.15 -21.66 3.22
CA LEU A 16 26.28 -22.49 4.05
C LEU A 16 24.87 -22.41 3.46
N SER A 17 24.34 -23.58 3.11
CA SER A 17 22.94 -23.79 2.80
C SER A 17 22.06 -23.27 3.94
N CYS A 18 21.41 -22.13 3.73
CA CYS A 18 20.13 -21.88 4.36
C CYS A 18 19.10 -22.05 3.26
N PHE A 19 18.50 -23.25 3.23
CA PHE A 19 17.11 -23.39 2.83
C PHE A 19 16.34 -22.38 3.67
N GLY A 20 16.08 -21.19 3.12
CA GLY A 20 14.94 -20.41 3.58
C GLY A 20 13.75 -21.30 3.32
N CYS A 21 13.14 -21.81 4.41
CA CYS A 21 11.94 -22.61 4.35
C CYS A 21 10.97 -21.97 3.35
N ILE A 22 10.81 -22.56 2.17
CA ILE A 22 9.50 -22.58 1.56
C ILE A 22 8.69 -23.42 2.53
N THR A 23 7.88 -22.74 3.36
CA THR A 23 6.75 -23.43 3.93
C THR A 23 5.89 -23.74 2.72
N GLU A 24 5.93 -25.00 2.28
CA GLU A 24 4.95 -25.56 1.36
C GLU A 24 3.61 -25.60 2.12
N GLU A 25 3.02 -24.43 2.37
CA GLU A 25 1.58 -24.34 2.24
C GLU A 25 1.37 -24.57 0.74
N ASP A 26 0.67 -25.64 0.37
CA ASP A 26 0.34 -26.00 -1.02
C ASP A 26 -0.36 -24.81 -1.69
N GLY A 27 0.44 -23.84 -2.11
CA GLY A 27 0.02 -22.59 -2.68
C GLY A 27 -0.43 -22.90 -4.08
N LYS A 28 -1.73 -22.78 -4.33
CA LYS A 28 -2.25 -22.66 -5.68
C LYS A 28 -1.34 -21.68 -6.41
N LEU A 29 -0.66 -22.13 -7.48
CA LEU A 29 0.13 -21.24 -8.32
C LEU A 29 -0.83 -20.23 -8.91
N ASP A 30 -0.85 -19.05 -8.30
CA ASP A 30 -1.66 -17.93 -8.72
C ASP A 30 -0.74 -16.83 -9.24
N ASN A 31 -1.02 -16.44 -10.47
CA ASN A 31 -0.30 -15.39 -11.20
C ASN A 31 -1.25 -14.23 -11.57
N ASN A 32 -2.49 -14.24 -11.09
CA ASN A 32 -3.47 -13.21 -11.37
C ASN A 32 -3.30 -12.09 -10.35
N ASN A 33 -3.46 -10.85 -10.79
CA ASN A 33 -3.43 -9.72 -9.87
C ASN A 33 -4.80 -9.60 -9.15
N PRO A 34 -4.79 -9.24 -7.86
CA PRO A 34 -6.01 -8.92 -7.13
C PRO A 34 -6.85 -7.83 -7.80
N VAL A 35 -8.16 -8.00 -7.75
CA VAL A 35 -9.13 -6.99 -8.21
C VAL A 35 -9.49 -6.05 -7.08
N ILE A 36 -9.60 -4.76 -7.39
CA ILE A 36 -9.89 -3.71 -6.41
C ILE A 36 -11.20 -3.02 -6.75
N ALA A 37 -12.16 -3.11 -5.83
CA ALA A 37 -13.42 -2.38 -5.89
C ALA A 37 -13.35 -1.19 -4.93
N ILE A 38 -13.17 0.02 -5.45
CA ILE A 38 -13.19 1.24 -4.64
C ILE A 38 -14.64 1.61 -4.30
N ILE A 39 -14.94 1.71 -3.02
CA ILE A 39 -16.25 2.06 -2.47
C ILE A 39 -16.33 3.58 -2.26
N SER A 40 -15.31 4.17 -1.64
CA SER A 40 -15.25 5.60 -1.30
C SER A 40 -13.80 6.11 -1.33
N PRO A 41 -13.54 7.38 -1.68
CA PRO A 41 -14.48 8.45 -2.02
C PRO A 41 -15.06 8.31 -3.43
N ALA A 42 -16.20 8.96 -3.70
CA ALA A 42 -16.66 9.14 -5.07
C ALA A 42 -15.70 10.08 -5.83
N ILE A 43 -15.65 9.95 -7.15
CA ILE A 43 -14.83 10.83 -8.00
C ILE A 43 -15.38 12.25 -7.92
N ASP A 44 -14.48 13.23 -7.82
CA ASP A 44 -14.76 14.67 -7.80
C ASP A 44 -15.67 15.12 -6.65
N GLN A 45 -15.67 14.36 -5.56
CA GLN A 45 -16.35 14.76 -4.33
C GLN A 45 -15.59 15.91 -3.64
N THR A 46 -16.33 16.78 -2.96
CA THR A 46 -15.79 17.95 -2.25
C THR A 46 -16.12 17.88 -0.75
N TYR A 47 -15.14 18.24 0.09
CA TYR A 47 -15.20 18.25 1.54
C TYR A 47 -14.65 19.58 2.08
N VAL A 48 -14.89 19.88 3.37
CA VAL A 48 -14.36 21.08 4.06
C VAL A 48 -13.08 20.74 4.82
N ALA A 49 -12.00 21.50 4.59
CA ALA A 49 -10.72 21.26 5.26
C ALA A 49 -10.78 21.61 6.76
N GLU A 50 -9.83 21.16 7.56
CA GLU A 50 -9.69 21.62 8.95
C GLU A 50 -9.04 23.01 9.01
N TRP A 51 -9.75 24.00 9.55
CA TRP A 51 -9.26 25.38 9.66
C TRP A 51 -8.47 25.59 10.96
N GLY A 52 -7.45 24.78 11.20
CA GLY A 52 -6.54 24.92 12.35
C GLY A 52 -7.24 24.95 13.70
N GLY A 53 -8.30 24.16 13.87
CA GLY A 53 -9.11 24.07 15.11
C GLY A 53 -10.17 25.15 15.30
N ALA A 54 -10.37 26.06 14.34
CA ALA A 54 -11.53 26.95 14.32
C ALA A 54 -12.73 26.27 13.64
N TRP A 55 -13.94 26.50 14.15
CA TRP A 55 -15.18 25.98 13.56
C TRP A 55 -15.39 26.49 12.13
N PRO A 56 -15.83 25.67 11.15
CA PRO A 56 -16.17 24.24 11.26
C PRO A 56 -14.96 23.31 11.32
N GLU A 57 -15.10 22.20 12.06
CA GLU A 57 -14.15 21.09 12.01
C GLU A 57 -14.11 20.50 10.58
N GLY A 58 -12.94 20.03 10.15
CA GLY A 58 -12.77 19.44 8.82
C GLY A 58 -13.66 18.21 8.65
N GLU A 59 -14.32 18.10 7.49
CA GLU A 59 -15.20 16.99 7.17
C GLU A 59 -14.38 15.73 6.88
N PRO A 60 -14.58 14.61 7.59
CA PRO A 60 -13.86 13.39 7.31
C PRO A 60 -14.35 12.76 6.00
N VAL A 61 -13.42 12.39 5.13
CA VAL A 61 -13.66 11.48 4.02
C VAL A 61 -13.39 10.04 4.46
N LEU A 62 -14.33 9.16 4.15
CA LEU A 62 -14.16 7.73 4.35
C LEU A 62 -13.43 7.12 3.14
N LEU A 63 -12.28 6.51 3.36
CA LEU A 63 -11.48 5.83 2.34
C LEU A 63 -11.76 4.33 2.42
N GLU A 64 -12.51 3.82 1.45
CA GLU A 64 -12.96 2.42 1.46
C GLU A 64 -12.71 1.73 0.14
N ALA A 65 -12.09 0.55 0.22
CA ALA A 65 -11.87 -0.32 -0.92
C ALA A 65 -11.93 -1.79 -0.49
N LYS A 66 -12.36 -2.64 -1.41
CA LYS A 66 -12.39 -4.09 -1.24
C LYS A 66 -11.42 -4.74 -2.23
N GLY A 67 -10.44 -5.47 -1.70
CA GLY A 67 -9.59 -6.38 -2.46
C GLY A 67 -10.28 -7.73 -2.60
N ILE A 68 -10.24 -8.30 -3.80
CA ILE A 68 -10.88 -9.57 -4.15
C ILE A 68 -9.87 -10.36 -4.98
N ASP A 69 -9.66 -11.61 -4.63
CA ASP A 69 -8.78 -12.49 -5.38
C ASP A 69 -9.20 -13.96 -5.28
N ASP A 70 -8.54 -14.85 -6.03
CA ASP A 70 -8.81 -16.30 -6.01
C ASP A 70 -7.90 -17.08 -5.03
N VAL A 71 -6.94 -16.38 -4.40
CA VAL A 71 -6.17 -16.78 -3.23
C VAL A 71 -6.37 -15.77 -2.08
N LYS A 72 -5.73 -16.01 -0.93
CA LYS A 72 -5.88 -15.13 0.25
C LYS A 72 -5.37 -13.73 -0.10
N VAL A 73 -6.20 -12.71 0.10
CA VAL A 73 -5.74 -11.32 0.08
C VAL A 73 -4.90 -11.10 1.33
N LYS A 74 -3.62 -10.73 1.18
CA LYS A 74 -2.67 -10.56 2.27
C LYS A 74 -2.78 -9.19 2.90
N SER A 75 -2.83 -8.13 2.11
CA SER A 75 -2.93 -6.77 2.64
C SER A 75 -3.55 -5.79 1.65
N ILE A 76 -4.02 -4.66 2.19
CA ILE A 76 -4.43 -3.49 1.41
C ILE A 76 -3.66 -2.28 1.92
N GLN A 77 -3.01 -1.57 1.01
CA GLN A 77 -2.37 -0.30 1.24
C GLN A 77 -3.21 0.82 0.63
N VAL A 78 -3.41 1.90 1.38
CA VAL A 78 -3.91 3.17 0.85
C VAL A 78 -2.79 4.19 0.82
N THR A 79 -2.73 4.95 -0.26
CA THR A 79 -1.86 6.12 -0.38
C THR A 79 -2.71 7.31 -0.81
N VAL A 80 -2.64 8.39 -0.04
CA VAL A 80 -3.24 9.68 -0.38
C VAL A 80 -2.12 10.68 -0.59
N SER A 81 -2.15 11.37 -1.72
CA SER A 81 -1.25 12.48 -2.01
C SER A 81 -2.02 13.77 -2.26
N ILE A 82 -1.47 14.90 -1.82
CA ILE A 82 -1.96 16.24 -2.15
C ILE A 82 -1.12 16.79 -3.30
N ASN A 83 -1.76 17.51 -4.23
CA ASN A 83 -1.09 18.09 -5.42
C ASN A 83 -0.29 17.01 -6.20
N ILE A 84 0.72 17.42 -6.97
CA ILE A 84 1.54 16.52 -7.80
C ILE A 84 2.63 15.82 -6.95
N GLY A 85 2.23 15.11 -5.89
CA GLY A 85 3.03 14.00 -5.34
C GLY A 85 3.36 14.00 -3.86
N ASP A 86 2.95 14.98 -3.06
CA ASP A 86 3.23 14.95 -1.62
C ASP A 86 2.32 13.94 -0.93
N ILE A 87 2.90 12.87 -0.38
CA ILE A 87 2.15 11.81 0.30
C ILE A 87 1.76 12.30 1.70
N VAL A 88 0.46 12.42 1.95
CA VAL A 88 -0.11 12.85 3.23
C VAL A 88 -0.65 11.68 4.06
N LEU A 89 -0.98 10.55 3.41
CA LEU A 89 -1.36 9.32 4.08
C LEU A 89 -0.73 8.14 3.35
N ASN A 90 -0.09 7.24 4.10
CA ASN A 90 0.35 5.95 3.60
C ASN A 90 0.12 4.90 4.68
N LYS A 91 -0.91 4.06 4.51
CA LYS A 91 -1.33 3.10 5.53
C LYS A 91 -1.52 1.73 4.93
N VAL A 92 -1.00 0.70 5.60
CA VAL A 92 -1.16 -0.71 5.23
C VAL A 92 -2.04 -1.38 6.28
N LEU A 93 -3.01 -2.16 5.83
CA LEU A 93 -3.83 -3.03 6.65
C LEU A 93 -3.56 -4.49 6.25
N GLU A 94 -3.07 -5.26 7.21
CA GLU A 94 -2.78 -6.69 7.04
C GLU A 94 -4.05 -7.51 7.29
N ASN A 95 -4.27 -8.51 6.43
CA ASN A 95 -5.34 -9.48 6.60
C ASN A 95 -4.85 -10.63 7.51
N LEU A 96 -5.23 -10.53 8.78
CA LEU A 96 -4.89 -11.54 9.79
C LEU A 96 -5.82 -12.76 9.75
N SER A 97 -6.81 -12.78 8.87
CA SER A 97 -7.71 -13.93 8.71
C SER A 97 -7.10 -14.96 7.77
N ASP A 98 -7.31 -16.24 8.07
CA ASP A 98 -6.85 -17.32 7.20
C ASP A 98 -7.80 -17.50 6.01
N ASN A 99 -7.21 -17.75 4.83
CA ASN A 99 -7.92 -18.10 3.60
C ASN A 99 -9.04 -17.15 3.17
N LYS A 100 -8.97 -15.88 3.57
CA LYS A 100 -9.96 -14.89 3.19
C LYS A 100 -9.63 -14.29 1.82
N LEU A 101 -10.45 -14.65 0.83
CA LEU A 101 -10.33 -14.23 -0.57
C LEU A 101 -10.76 -12.78 -0.82
N GLU A 102 -11.49 -12.19 0.14
CA GLU A 102 -11.98 -10.82 0.06
C GLU A 102 -11.60 -10.05 1.32
N PHE A 103 -11.04 -8.86 1.18
CA PHE A 103 -10.66 -8.04 2.32
C PHE A 103 -11.07 -6.59 2.10
N THR A 104 -11.59 -5.95 3.14
CA THR A 104 -12.07 -4.56 3.06
C THR A 104 -11.17 -3.68 3.91
N PHE A 105 -10.69 -2.61 3.29
CA PHE A 105 -10.03 -1.49 3.95
C PHE A 105 -11.05 -0.39 4.22
N SER A 106 -10.99 0.22 5.41
CA SER A 106 -11.82 1.37 5.79
C SER A 106 -11.00 2.26 6.73
N GLU A 107 -10.81 3.52 6.34
CA GLU A 107 -10.07 4.52 7.12
C GLU A 107 -10.70 5.90 6.94
N SER A 108 -10.84 6.66 8.01
CA SER A 108 -11.20 8.08 7.92
C SER A 108 -9.98 8.94 7.66
N PHE A 109 -10.09 9.89 6.73
CA PHE A 109 -9.07 10.90 6.47
C PHE A 109 -9.69 12.29 6.53
N THR A 110 -9.07 13.21 7.26
CA THR A 110 -9.42 14.63 7.28
C THR A 110 -8.20 15.43 6.83
N ALA A 111 -8.39 16.36 5.91
CA ALA A 111 -7.31 17.20 5.41
C ALA A 111 -7.14 18.47 6.24
N GLU A 112 -5.90 18.85 6.54
CA GLU A 112 -5.55 20.15 7.16
C GLU A 112 -5.41 21.27 6.12
N GLU A 113 -5.27 20.92 4.84
CA GLU A 113 -5.02 21.87 3.76
C GLU A 113 -6.10 21.77 2.69
N THR A 114 -6.42 22.91 2.08
CA THR A 114 -7.28 22.97 0.90
C THR A 114 -6.51 22.49 -0.32
N GLY A 115 -7.13 21.71 -1.20
CA GLY A 115 -6.47 21.21 -2.40
C GLY A 115 -7.14 20.00 -3.02
N VAL A 116 -6.55 19.51 -4.11
CA VAL A 116 -6.97 18.28 -4.77
C VAL A 116 -6.10 17.13 -4.25
N TYR A 117 -6.78 16.13 -3.72
CA TYR A 117 -6.19 14.92 -3.18
C TYR A 117 -6.42 13.76 -4.15
N THR A 118 -5.40 12.93 -4.31
CA THR A 118 -5.44 11.70 -5.09
C THR A 118 -5.29 10.52 -4.16
N VAL A 119 -6.22 9.57 -4.22
CA VAL A 119 -6.12 8.29 -3.50
C VAL A 119 -5.88 7.13 -4.45
N LEU A 120 -4.95 6.26 -4.04
CA LEU A 120 -4.63 4.99 -4.67
C LEU A 120 -4.74 3.88 -3.64
N PHE A 121 -5.33 2.76 -4.05
CA PHE A 121 -5.34 1.52 -3.28
C PHE A 121 -4.48 0.48 -3.97
N THR A 122 -3.65 -0.20 -3.19
CA THR A 122 -2.84 -1.32 -3.65
C THR A 122 -3.21 -2.54 -2.82
N VAL A 123 -3.46 -3.67 -3.48
CA VAL A 123 -3.80 -4.93 -2.83
C VAL A 123 -2.73 -5.95 -3.16
N ILE A 124 -2.24 -6.64 -2.14
CA ILE A 124 -1.24 -7.71 -2.25
C ILE A 124 -1.90 -8.99 -1.76
N ASP A 125 -1.77 -10.07 -2.51
CA ASP A 125 -2.24 -11.39 -2.09
C ASP A 125 -1.14 -12.22 -1.39
N SER A 126 -1.49 -13.45 -0.98
CA SER A 126 -0.59 -14.39 -0.31
C SER A 126 0.49 -14.96 -1.23
N SER A 127 0.23 -15.02 -2.53
CA SER A 127 1.17 -15.46 -3.57
C SER A 127 2.16 -14.36 -3.98
N GLY A 128 1.86 -13.11 -3.61
CA GLY A 128 2.67 -11.93 -3.87
C GLY A 128 2.29 -11.16 -5.13
N ASN A 129 1.14 -11.45 -5.76
CA ASN A 129 0.67 -10.61 -6.87
C ASN A 129 0.14 -9.29 -6.32
N VAL A 130 0.18 -8.27 -7.19
CA VAL A 130 -0.09 -6.88 -6.79
C VAL A 130 -1.11 -6.27 -7.74
N GLY A 131 -2.25 -5.88 -7.18
CA GLY A 131 -3.24 -5.04 -7.84
C GLY A 131 -3.07 -3.60 -7.42
N THR A 132 -3.22 -2.66 -8.36
CA THR A 132 -3.29 -1.22 -8.06
C THR A 132 -4.53 -0.63 -8.69
N SER A 133 -5.25 0.17 -7.92
CA SER A 133 -6.51 0.76 -8.35
C SER A 133 -6.27 1.88 -9.36
N THR A 134 -7.32 2.26 -10.08
CA THR A 134 -7.36 3.57 -10.71
C THR A 134 -7.31 4.65 -9.62
N ALA A 135 -6.67 5.77 -9.92
CA ALA A 135 -6.65 6.92 -9.03
C ALA A 135 -8.06 7.50 -8.89
N ARG A 136 -8.46 7.87 -7.68
CA ARG A 136 -9.63 8.73 -7.43
C ARG A 136 -9.19 10.07 -6.89
N THR A 137 -9.84 11.13 -7.37
CA THR A 137 -9.61 12.50 -6.92
C THR A 137 -10.79 13.00 -6.11
N PHE A 138 -10.49 13.74 -5.05
CA PHE A 138 -11.46 14.51 -4.26
C PHE A 138 -10.83 15.82 -3.83
N THR A 139 -11.66 16.81 -3.51
CA THR A 139 -11.23 18.17 -3.21
C THR A 139 -11.58 18.55 -1.79
N TYR A 140 -10.67 19.25 -1.13
CA TYR A 140 -10.92 19.96 0.11
C TYR A 140 -10.90 21.47 -0.14
N LEU A 141 -11.94 22.18 0.32
CA LEU A 141 -12.10 23.63 0.22
C LEU A 141 -12.00 24.33 1.57
#